data_AF-A0A7L4YBE4-F1
#
_entry.id   AF-A0A7L4YBE4-F1
#
_cell.length_a   1.000
_cell.length_b   1.000
_cell.length_c   1.000
_cell.angle_alpha   90.00
_cell.angle_beta   90.00
_cell.angle_gamma   90.00
#
_symmetry.space_group_name_H-M   'P 1'
#
loop_
_entity.id
_entity.type
_entity.pdbx_description
1 polymer ?
#
loop_
_entity_poly.entity_id
_entity_poly.type
_entity_poly.pdbx_seq_one_letter_code
_entity_poly.pdbx_strand_id
1 'polypeptide(L)'
;MRMRAFRRLTVLAAVAALSVPLGLTSPGAAAQQPAHTTRTAAAAEPLPGAYISPWGDAQVEIGDETLAWMEREGLTVEAISPFVMDADGRGFSMPIGSTAGDGLDTKGRIFYPGGLKIHHSRSGKTITLKSTFIRVMPTPAYSAGVSIDGKALLEEVTVAESTYTEVLAGARPSTTGFRIKKAPFYVTQQAANLFAAATGATAPRAGSLFGTLTPNFDYVPGTAKLPTFPTFP
;
A
#
# COMPACT_ATOMS: atom_id res chain seq x y z
N MET A 1 45.91 -54.79 -3.72
CA MET A 1 45.26 -55.76 -4.64
C MET A 1 43.89 -56.13 -4.08
N ARG A 2 42.89 -56.19 -4.97
CA ARG A 2 41.47 -56.62 -4.81
C ARG A 2 40.48 -55.63 -4.18
N MET A 3 39.91 -54.85 -5.11
CA MET A 3 38.57 -54.27 -5.13
C MET A 3 37.46 -55.28 -4.78
N ARG A 4 36.34 -54.78 -4.26
CA ARG A 4 35.03 -54.86 -4.95
C ARG A 4 34.00 -53.94 -4.30
N ALA A 5 33.54 -52.98 -5.10
CA ALA A 5 32.37 -52.18 -4.89
C ALA A 5 31.10 -53.02 -5.12
N PHE A 6 30.00 -52.67 -4.43
CA PHE A 6 28.66 -52.73 -5.04
C PHE A 6 27.82 -51.53 -4.59
N ARG A 7 27.01 -51.09 -5.54
CA ARG A 7 26.32 -49.81 -5.64
C ARG A 7 24.81 -50.09 -5.60
N ARG A 8 24.07 -49.14 -5.02
CA ARG A 8 22.73 -48.64 -5.43
C ARG A 8 21.42 -49.28 -4.91
N LEU A 9 20.62 -48.34 -4.35
CA LEU A 9 19.17 -48.08 -4.46
C LEU A 9 18.13 -49.08 -3.97
N THR A 10 17.26 -48.60 -3.07
CA THR A 10 15.80 -48.59 -3.30
C THR A 10 15.14 -47.44 -2.53
N VAL A 11 14.21 -46.76 -3.19
CA VAL A 11 13.29 -45.72 -2.69
C VAL A 11 11.91 -46.37 -2.47
N LEU A 12 11.00 -45.68 -1.77
CA LEU A 12 9.57 -45.95 -1.49
C LEU A 12 9.31 -46.67 -0.15
N ALA A 13 8.30 -46.34 0.65
CA ALA A 13 7.25 -45.33 0.63
C ALA A 13 6.69 -45.17 2.07
N ALA A 14 6.02 -44.06 2.32
CA ALA A 14 5.23 -43.80 3.51
C ALA A 14 4.07 -44.79 3.69
N VAL A 15 3.59 -44.99 4.93
CA VAL A 15 2.21 -44.76 5.39
C VAL A 15 2.11 -45.00 6.89
N ALA A 16 1.29 -44.15 7.51
CA ALA A 16 1.00 -43.95 8.92
C ALA A 16 0.45 -45.16 9.68
N ALA A 17 0.67 -45.15 11.00
CA ALA A 17 -0.21 -45.78 11.97
C ALA A 17 -0.42 -44.83 13.17
N LEU A 18 -1.58 -44.18 13.11
CA LEU A 18 -2.37 -43.53 14.14
C LEU A 18 -2.09 -43.96 15.60
N SER A 19 -1.78 -42.99 16.45
CA SER A 19 -2.06 -43.07 17.89
C SER A 19 -2.79 -41.79 18.31
N VAL A 20 -4.12 -41.90 18.32
CA VAL A 20 -5.06 -40.91 18.87
C VAL A 20 -5.14 -41.10 20.39
N PRO A 21 -5.10 -40.03 21.18
CA PRO A 21 -5.88 -39.95 22.40
C PRO A 21 -7.05 -38.98 22.20
N LEU A 22 -8.24 -39.53 22.36
CA LEU A 22 -9.50 -38.83 22.53
C LEU A 22 -9.40 -37.90 23.75
N GLY A 23 -9.67 -36.61 23.54
CA GLY A 23 -9.70 -35.62 24.60
C GLY A 23 -10.54 -34.41 24.22
N LEU A 24 -11.83 -34.50 24.54
CA LEU A 24 -12.76 -33.40 24.84
C LEU A 24 -12.96 -32.31 23.77
N THR A 25 -14.09 -32.44 23.07
CA THR A 25 -14.73 -31.37 22.31
C THR A 25 -15.29 -30.29 23.25
N SER A 26 -14.67 -29.11 23.26
CA SER A 26 -15.33 -27.86 23.69
C SER A 26 -15.92 -27.17 22.45
N PRO A 27 -17.19 -26.75 22.46
CA PRO A 27 -17.80 -26.08 21.34
C PRO A 27 -17.43 -24.58 21.32
N GLY A 28 -17.11 -24.07 20.13
CA GLY A 28 -17.27 -22.65 19.78
C GLY A 28 -16.31 -21.65 20.42
N ALA A 29 -15.11 -21.52 19.84
CA ALA A 29 -14.41 -20.24 19.84
C ALA A 29 -14.30 -19.78 18.39
N ALA A 30 -15.21 -18.89 18.00
CA ALA A 30 -15.07 -18.11 16.78
C ALA A 30 -13.66 -17.50 16.75
N ALA A 31 -13.00 -17.57 15.59
CA ALA A 31 -11.74 -16.87 15.35
C ALA A 31 -11.95 -15.39 15.72
N GLN A 32 -11.37 -14.97 16.83
CA GLN A 32 -11.38 -13.58 17.24
C GLN A 32 -10.60 -12.80 16.18
N GLN A 33 -11.31 -11.92 15.47
CA GLN A 33 -10.69 -10.84 14.70
C GLN A 33 -9.64 -10.16 15.59
N PRO A 34 -8.44 -9.83 15.07
CA PRO A 34 -7.41 -9.21 15.88
C PRO A 34 -7.97 -7.93 16.52
N ALA A 35 -7.91 -7.89 17.84
CA ALA A 35 -8.30 -6.75 18.64
C ALA A 35 -7.58 -5.51 18.12
N HIS A 36 -8.35 -4.46 17.85
CA HIS A 36 -7.86 -3.15 17.42
C HIS A 36 -6.81 -2.67 18.43
N THR A 37 -5.53 -2.77 18.07
CA THR A 37 -4.48 -2.07 18.80
C THR A 37 -4.73 -0.59 18.62
N THR A 38 -4.92 0.12 19.73
CA THR A 38 -5.07 1.58 19.76
C THR A 38 -3.77 2.18 19.22
N ARG A 39 -3.76 2.50 17.92
CA ARG A 39 -2.64 3.17 17.26
C ARG A 39 -2.59 4.61 17.74
N THR A 40 -1.68 4.92 18.66
CA THR A 40 -1.40 6.30 19.04
C THR A 40 -0.22 6.79 18.21
N ALA A 41 -0.47 7.66 17.24
CA ALA A 41 0.55 8.48 16.59
C ALA A 41 -0.05 9.82 16.19
N ALA A 42 0.76 10.87 16.33
CA ALA A 42 0.38 12.27 16.21
C ALA A 42 -0.22 12.62 14.84
N ALA A 43 -1.41 13.23 14.81
CA ALA A 43 -1.93 13.93 13.64
C ALA A 43 -2.29 15.38 13.99
N ALA A 44 -2.17 16.25 13.00
CA ALA A 44 -2.54 17.66 13.06
C ALA A 44 -4.07 17.81 12.93
N GLU A 45 -4.62 18.90 13.47
CA GLU A 45 -6.07 19.16 13.44
C GLU A 45 -6.63 19.23 12.01
N PRO A 46 -7.80 18.62 11.74
CA PRO A 46 -8.41 18.58 10.41
C PRO A 46 -8.91 19.96 9.94
N LEU A 47 -8.86 20.22 8.63
CA LEU A 47 -9.45 21.42 8.02
C LEU A 47 -10.99 21.45 8.20
N PRO A 48 -11.59 22.58 8.64
CA PRO A 48 -13.03 22.70 8.77
C PRO A 48 -13.77 22.49 7.43
N GLY A 49 -14.73 21.55 7.39
CA GLY A 49 -15.69 21.39 6.29
C GLY A 49 -15.45 20.25 5.30
N ALA A 50 -14.30 19.58 5.31
CA ALA A 50 -14.03 18.41 4.46
C ALA A 50 -14.00 17.13 5.31
N TYR A 51 -15.14 16.43 5.41
CA TYR A 51 -15.19 15.11 6.03
C TYR A 51 -14.63 14.07 5.07
N ILE A 52 -13.57 13.40 5.48
CA ILE A 52 -13.07 12.18 4.82
C ILE A 52 -13.12 11.10 5.89
N SER A 53 -13.81 9.99 5.60
CA SER A 53 -13.92 8.92 6.58
C SER A 53 -12.53 8.48 7.04
N PRO A 54 -12.29 8.39 8.36
CA PRO A 54 -11.03 7.89 8.90
C PRO A 54 -10.94 6.37 8.79
N TRP A 55 -11.99 5.70 8.28
CA TRP A 55 -12.09 4.25 8.14
C TRP A 55 -12.24 3.83 6.68
N GLY A 56 -11.66 2.67 6.38
CA GLY A 56 -11.71 2.02 5.08
C GLY A 56 -10.33 1.61 4.61
N ASP A 57 -10.21 1.40 3.32
CA ASP A 57 -9.00 0.99 2.65
C ASP A 57 -8.87 1.67 1.29
N ALA A 58 -7.65 1.74 0.79
CA ALA A 58 -7.39 2.09 -0.59
C ALA A 58 -6.59 0.98 -1.25
N GLN A 59 -7.14 0.42 -2.32
CA GLN A 59 -6.46 -0.58 -3.11
C GLN A 59 -5.66 0.10 -4.22
N VAL A 60 -4.39 -0.26 -4.34
CA VAL A 60 -3.52 0.15 -5.45
C VAL A 60 -3.30 -1.05 -6.36
N GLU A 61 -3.61 -0.88 -7.64
CA GLU A 61 -3.17 -1.79 -8.70
C GLU A 61 -1.96 -1.14 -9.41
N ILE A 62 -0.82 -1.82 -9.43
CA ILE A 62 0.41 -1.33 -10.06
C ILE A 62 0.23 -1.41 -11.58
N GLY A 63 0.57 -0.33 -12.29
CA GLY A 63 0.41 -0.27 -13.74
C GLY A 63 1.35 -1.23 -14.47
N ASP A 64 0.90 -1.78 -15.60
CA ASP A 64 1.69 -2.75 -16.38
C ASP A 64 3.06 -2.20 -16.82
N GLU A 65 3.14 -0.91 -17.13
CA GLU A 65 4.42 -0.27 -17.47
C GLU A 65 5.37 -0.22 -16.27
N THR A 66 4.84 0.02 -15.07
CA THR A 66 5.62 0.00 -13.82
C THR A 66 6.07 -1.42 -13.50
N LEU A 67 5.19 -2.42 -13.66
CA LEU A 67 5.55 -3.83 -13.47
C LEU A 67 6.64 -4.28 -14.46
N ALA A 68 6.51 -3.93 -15.74
CA ALA A 68 7.51 -4.26 -16.76
C ALA A 68 8.86 -3.55 -16.50
N TRP A 69 8.83 -2.33 -15.99
CA TRP A 69 10.04 -1.64 -15.54
C TRP A 69 10.66 -2.34 -14.33
N MET A 70 9.85 -2.71 -13.33
CA MET A 70 10.32 -3.45 -12.16
C MET A 70 10.99 -4.76 -12.52
N GLU A 71 10.38 -5.55 -13.39
CA GLU A 71 10.94 -6.81 -13.88
C GLU A 71 12.28 -6.58 -14.60
N ARG A 72 12.33 -5.62 -15.53
CA ARG A 72 13.54 -5.29 -16.30
C ARG A 72 14.72 -4.87 -15.42
N GLU A 73 14.46 -4.06 -14.40
CA GLU A 73 15.50 -3.58 -13.47
C GLU A 73 15.74 -4.54 -12.30
N GLY A 74 15.02 -5.66 -12.20
CA GLY A 74 15.17 -6.61 -11.10
C GLY A 74 14.79 -6.01 -9.76
N LEU A 75 13.66 -5.30 -9.73
CA LEU A 75 13.06 -4.69 -8.55
C LEU A 75 12.04 -5.63 -7.92
N THR A 76 12.07 -5.70 -6.59
CA THR A 76 11.02 -6.36 -5.78
C THR A 76 10.42 -5.33 -4.83
N VAL A 77 9.13 -5.47 -4.55
CA VAL A 77 8.39 -4.57 -3.67
C VAL A 77 7.76 -5.39 -2.55
N GLU A 78 7.98 -4.91 -1.33
CA GLU A 78 7.40 -5.46 -0.11
C GLU A 78 6.56 -4.38 0.58
N ALA A 79 5.41 -4.77 1.11
CA ALA A 79 4.60 -3.88 1.92
C ALA A 79 5.18 -3.77 3.34
N ILE A 80 5.17 -2.55 3.88
CA ILE A 80 5.46 -2.29 5.28
C ILE A 80 4.11 -2.15 5.99
N SER A 81 3.86 -3.06 6.94
CA SER A 81 2.63 -3.10 7.72
C SER A 81 2.25 -1.71 8.27
N PRO A 82 0.96 -1.34 8.24
CA PRO A 82 -0.20 -2.17 7.89
C PRO A 82 -0.56 -2.25 6.40
N PHE A 83 0.32 -1.85 5.47
CA PHE A 83 0.11 -2.16 4.05
C PHE A 83 0.23 -3.67 3.84
N VAL A 84 -0.52 -4.21 2.88
CA VAL A 84 -0.48 -5.63 2.52
C VAL A 84 -0.36 -5.75 1.00
N MET A 85 0.67 -6.45 0.53
CA MET A 85 0.80 -6.79 -0.90
C MET A 85 -0.30 -7.75 -1.31
N ASP A 86 -0.81 -7.59 -2.52
CA ASP A 86 -1.69 -8.58 -3.14
C ASP A 86 -0.94 -9.90 -3.35
N ALA A 87 -1.67 -11.01 -3.37
CA ALA A 87 -1.07 -12.35 -3.45
C ALA A 87 -0.26 -12.59 -4.73
N ASP A 88 -0.59 -11.88 -5.81
CA ASP A 88 0.12 -11.92 -7.09
C ASP A 88 1.25 -10.86 -7.18
N GLY A 89 1.40 -10.01 -6.16
CA GLY A 89 2.38 -8.93 -6.11
C GLY A 89 2.10 -7.77 -7.07
N ARG A 90 0.92 -7.72 -7.71
CA ARG A 90 0.56 -6.71 -8.73
C ARG A 90 -0.18 -5.50 -8.13
N GLY A 91 -0.36 -5.48 -6.83
CA GLY A 91 -1.02 -4.42 -6.11
C GLY A 91 -0.77 -4.49 -4.62
N PHE A 92 -1.36 -3.55 -3.88
CA PHE A 92 -1.31 -3.54 -2.43
C PHE A 92 -2.49 -2.75 -1.85
N SER A 93 -2.92 -3.17 -0.66
CA SER A 93 -3.92 -2.44 0.12
C SER A 93 -3.24 -1.51 1.12
N MET A 94 -3.84 -0.34 1.30
CA MET A 94 -3.45 0.66 2.28
C MET A 94 -4.64 0.95 3.19
N PRO A 95 -4.58 0.69 4.50
CA PRO A 95 -5.67 1.05 5.38
C PRO A 95 -5.77 2.57 5.50
N ILE A 96 -6.97 3.10 5.33
CA ILE A 96 -7.27 4.50 5.64
C ILE A 96 -7.30 4.61 7.15
N GLY A 97 -6.61 5.61 7.70
CA GLY A 97 -6.50 5.73 9.15
C GLY A 97 -5.90 7.06 9.58
N SER A 98 -6.76 8.06 9.74
CA SER A 98 -6.47 9.19 10.63
C SER A 98 -6.84 8.78 12.04
N THR A 99 -5.85 8.51 12.89
CA THR A 99 -6.08 8.32 14.33
C THR A 99 -6.18 9.66 15.08
N ALA A 100 -6.22 10.80 14.39
CA ALA A 100 -6.39 12.11 15.01
C ALA A 100 -7.16 13.10 14.11
N GLY A 101 -8.37 12.69 13.71
CA GLY A 101 -9.38 13.59 13.14
C GLY A 101 -9.72 13.23 11.69
N ASP A 102 -11.02 13.09 11.43
CA ASP A 102 -11.64 12.65 10.18
C ASP A 102 -11.49 13.69 9.06
N GLY A 103 -10.26 14.05 8.69
CA GLY A 103 -10.00 15.13 7.75
C GLY A 103 -8.60 15.18 7.18
N LEU A 104 -8.43 16.15 6.28
CA LEU A 104 -7.15 16.46 5.64
C LEU A 104 -6.24 17.19 6.62
N ASP A 105 -4.95 16.86 6.58
CA ASP A 105 -3.94 17.67 7.25
C ASP A 105 -3.86 19.09 6.65
N THR A 106 -3.06 19.96 7.27
CA THR A 106 -2.89 21.35 6.81
C THR A 106 -2.34 21.48 5.39
N LYS A 107 -1.84 20.40 4.79
CA LYS A 107 -1.34 20.33 3.41
C LYS A 107 -2.37 19.71 2.45
N GLY A 108 -3.59 19.43 2.89
CA GLY A 108 -4.63 18.83 2.06
C GLY A 108 -4.42 17.34 1.81
N ARG A 109 -3.82 16.61 2.75
CA ARG A 109 -3.44 15.19 2.57
C ARG A 109 -4.08 14.27 3.60
N ILE A 110 -4.27 13.03 3.19
CA ILE A 110 -4.68 11.91 4.03
C ILE A 110 -3.41 11.10 4.36
N PHE A 111 -3.18 10.84 5.64
CA PHE A 111 -2.09 9.98 6.09
C PHE A 111 -2.48 8.51 6.00
N TYR A 112 -1.55 7.69 5.50
CA TYR A 112 -1.66 6.24 5.47
C TYR A 112 -0.52 5.66 6.31
N PRO A 113 -0.82 4.94 7.41
CA PRO A 113 0.21 4.26 8.17
C PRO A 113 0.75 3.08 7.36
N GLY A 114 2.08 2.92 7.34
CA GLY A 114 2.74 1.83 6.62
C GLY A 114 3.72 2.36 5.58
N GLY A 115 3.82 1.66 4.46
CA GLY A 115 4.66 2.06 3.34
C GLY A 115 5.09 0.90 2.45
N LEU A 116 6.13 1.15 1.65
CA LEU A 116 6.70 0.19 0.72
C LEU A 116 8.21 0.11 0.90
N LYS A 117 8.76 -1.08 0.75
CA LYS A 117 10.20 -1.31 0.60
C LYS A 117 10.44 -1.83 -0.81
N ILE A 118 11.34 -1.16 -1.52
CA ILE A 118 11.74 -1.49 -2.89
C ILE A 118 13.18 -1.97 -2.83
N HIS A 119 13.43 -3.23 -3.18
CA HIS A 119 14.77 -3.78 -3.26
C HIS A 119 15.21 -3.88 -4.72
N HIS A 120 16.36 -3.27 -5.02
CA HIS A 120 16.99 -3.32 -6.34
C HIS A 120 18.16 -4.29 -6.32
N SER A 121 17.97 -5.46 -6.93
CA SER A 121 18.90 -6.58 -6.87
C SER A 121 20.31 -6.24 -7.41
N ARG A 122 20.39 -5.49 -8.51
CA ARG A 122 21.67 -5.19 -9.19
C ARG A 122 22.58 -4.27 -8.37
N SER A 123 22.03 -3.23 -7.74
CA SER A 123 22.83 -2.32 -6.91
C SER A 123 22.87 -2.72 -5.44
N GLY A 124 22.08 -3.71 -5.03
CA GLY A 124 21.89 -4.12 -3.64
C GLY A 124 21.17 -3.08 -2.78
N LYS A 125 20.67 -1.98 -3.38
CA LYS A 125 20.06 -0.87 -2.66
C LYS A 125 18.64 -1.20 -2.23
N THR A 126 18.27 -0.71 -1.06
CA THR A 126 16.91 -0.79 -0.55
C THR A 126 16.35 0.62 -0.36
N ILE A 127 15.37 0.97 -1.16
CA ILE A 127 14.63 2.23 -1.05
C ILE A 127 13.40 1.95 -0.18
N THR A 128 13.19 2.73 0.85
CA THR A 128 12.04 2.61 1.75
C THR A 128 11.20 3.87 1.66
N LEU A 129 9.93 3.69 1.32
CA LEU A 129 8.89 4.70 1.31
C LEU A 129 8.06 4.54 2.57
N LYS A 130 8.11 5.50 3.48
CA LYS A 130 7.33 5.51 4.74
C LYS A 130 6.80 6.90 5.02
N SER A 131 5.83 6.99 5.92
CA SER A 131 5.04 8.22 6.09
C SER A 131 4.36 8.58 4.77
N THR A 132 3.48 7.68 4.32
CA THR A 132 2.79 7.77 3.03
C THR A 132 1.55 8.65 3.13
N PHE A 133 1.31 9.43 2.09
CA PHE A 133 0.20 10.36 2.01
C PHE A 133 -0.49 10.27 0.64
N ILE A 134 -1.82 10.41 0.65
CA ILE A 134 -2.57 10.78 -0.55
C ILE A 134 -2.99 12.23 -0.39
N ARG A 135 -2.39 13.10 -1.19
CA ARG A 135 -2.78 14.50 -1.34
C ARG A 135 -4.06 14.55 -2.15
N VAL A 136 -5.06 15.24 -1.63
CA VAL A 136 -6.32 15.53 -2.34
C VAL A 136 -6.23 16.88 -3.04
N MET A 137 -5.52 17.85 -2.44
CA MET A 137 -5.39 19.22 -2.95
C MET A 137 -4.02 19.86 -2.64
N PRO A 138 -3.51 20.82 -3.44
CA PRO A 138 -4.11 21.36 -4.66
C PRO A 138 -3.92 20.47 -5.91
N THR A 139 -2.99 19.51 -5.89
CA THR A 139 -2.82 18.53 -6.97
C THR A 139 -2.92 17.13 -6.36
N PRO A 140 -3.81 16.25 -6.85
CA PRO A 140 -3.87 14.88 -6.37
C PRO A 140 -2.52 14.18 -6.54
N ALA A 141 -2.00 13.60 -5.45
CA ALA A 141 -0.69 12.95 -5.48
C ALA A 141 -0.52 11.84 -4.44
N TYR A 142 0.31 10.87 -4.75
CA TYR A 142 0.90 9.93 -3.79
C TYR A 142 2.29 10.43 -3.41
N SER A 143 2.51 10.70 -2.12
CA SER A 143 3.81 11.13 -1.60
C SER A 143 4.25 10.27 -0.41
N ALA A 144 5.56 10.21 -0.19
CA ALA A 144 6.13 9.44 0.90
C ALA A 144 7.48 10.03 1.34
N GLY A 145 7.83 9.87 2.61
CA GLY A 145 9.21 10.03 3.05
C GLY A 145 10.10 8.91 2.50
N VAL A 146 11.37 9.23 2.23
CA VAL A 146 12.31 8.34 1.56
C VAL A 146 13.52 8.09 2.44
N SER A 147 13.86 6.82 2.62
CA SER A 147 15.19 6.40 3.08
C SER A 147 15.83 5.42 2.10
N ILE A 148 17.15 5.43 2.05
CA ILE A 148 17.95 4.50 1.24
C ILE A 148 18.91 3.78 2.19
N ASP A 149 18.89 2.46 2.17
CA ASP A 149 19.69 1.59 3.06
C ASP A 149 19.54 1.99 4.53
N GLY A 150 18.31 2.36 4.93
CA GLY A 150 17.98 2.79 6.30
C GLY A 150 18.35 4.23 6.65
N LYS A 151 19.04 4.97 5.78
CA LYS A 151 19.37 6.39 5.99
C LYS A 151 18.28 7.27 5.40
N ALA A 152 17.65 8.10 6.23
CA ALA A 152 16.68 9.10 5.77
C ALA A 152 17.34 10.04 4.76
N LEU A 153 16.65 10.29 3.65
CA LEU A 153 17.13 11.15 2.57
C LEU A 153 16.21 12.35 2.37
N LEU A 154 14.90 12.12 2.26
CA LEU A 154 13.88 13.15 2.10
C LEU A 154 12.74 12.89 3.07
N GLU A 155 12.24 13.95 3.70
CA GLU A 155 11.04 13.87 4.54
C GLU A 155 9.79 13.55 3.72
N GLU A 156 9.74 14.01 2.47
CA GLU A 156 8.64 13.78 1.54
C GLU A 156 9.10 13.95 0.08
N VAL A 157 8.71 13.01 -0.78
CA VAL A 157 8.82 13.11 -2.24
C VAL A 157 7.44 12.85 -2.85
N THR A 158 7.10 13.60 -3.90
CA THR A 158 5.91 13.28 -4.71
C THR A 158 6.27 12.14 -5.65
N VAL A 159 5.77 10.93 -5.37
CA VAL A 159 6.10 9.72 -6.12
C VAL A 159 5.30 9.65 -7.42
N ALA A 160 4.00 9.93 -7.33
CA ALA A 160 3.10 9.94 -8.47
C ALA A 160 2.00 10.99 -8.33
N GLU A 161 1.49 11.49 -9.44
CA GLU A 161 0.50 12.57 -9.52
C GLU A 161 -0.70 12.16 -10.38
N SER A 162 -1.84 12.80 -10.14
CA SER A 162 -3.05 12.66 -10.94
C SER A 162 -3.69 14.02 -11.15
N THR A 163 -4.58 14.15 -12.12
CA THR A 163 -5.40 15.35 -12.29
C THR A 163 -6.74 15.20 -11.56
N TYR A 164 -7.33 16.33 -11.13
CA TYR A 164 -8.70 16.28 -10.57
C TYR A 164 -9.69 15.68 -11.55
N THR A 165 -9.56 15.97 -12.84
CA THR A 165 -10.44 15.44 -13.88
C THR A 165 -10.41 13.91 -13.90
N GLU A 166 -9.24 13.30 -13.77
CA GLU A 166 -9.09 11.84 -13.74
C GLU A 166 -9.62 11.23 -12.44
N VAL A 167 -9.33 11.84 -11.29
CA VAL A 167 -9.87 11.40 -10.00
C VAL A 167 -11.40 11.48 -9.97
N LEU A 168 -11.97 12.59 -10.47
CA LEU A 168 -13.41 12.81 -10.53
C LEU A 168 -14.09 12.01 -11.64
N ALA A 169 -13.40 11.64 -12.72
CA ALA A 169 -13.97 10.74 -13.72
C ALA A 169 -14.34 9.37 -13.12
N GLY A 170 -13.58 8.93 -12.10
CA GLY A 170 -13.83 7.71 -11.34
C GLY A 170 -14.89 7.83 -10.24
N ALA A 171 -15.29 9.05 -9.89
CA ALA A 171 -16.25 9.36 -8.82
C ALA A 171 -17.66 8.85 -9.11
N ARG A 172 -18.24 8.04 -8.22
CA ARG A 172 -19.64 7.63 -8.29
C ARG A 172 -20.32 7.80 -6.93
N PRO A 173 -21.55 8.34 -6.89
CA PRO A 173 -22.38 8.27 -5.70
C PRO A 173 -22.60 6.81 -5.29
N SER A 174 -22.62 6.53 -4.00
CA SER A 174 -23.06 5.25 -3.43
C SER A 174 -24.17 5.49 -2.39
N THR A 175 -24.96 4.46 -2.08
CA THR A 175 -26.06 4.55 -1.11
C THR A 175 -25.58 4.90 0.30
N THR A 176 -24.31 4.65 0.59
CA THR A 176 -23.67 4.95 1.88
C THR A 176 -22.66 6.10 1.78
N GLY A 177 -22.45 6.73 0.61
CA GLY A 177 -21.39 7.73 0.46
C GLY A 177 -20.90 8.00 -0.97
N PHE A 178 -19.58 8.03 -1.12
CA PHE A 178 -18.89 8.31 -2.38
C PHE A 178 -17.78 7.28 -2.62
N ARG A 179 -17.70 6.74 -3.83
CA ARG A 179 -16.65 5.80 -4.23
C ARG A 179 -15.91 6.32 -5.43
N ILE A 180 -14.58 6.29 -5.40
CA ILE A 180 -13.76 6.50 -6.60
C ILE A 180 -13.40 5.12 -7.12
N LYS A 181 -13.91 4.75 -8.30
CA LYS A 181 -13.71 3.41 -8.86
C LYS A 181 -12.27 3.10 -9.23
N LYS A 182 -11.55 4.07 -9.81
CA LYS A 182 -10.17 3.93 -10.27
C LYS A 182 -9.63 5.32 -10.59
N ALA A 183 -8.63 5.79 -9.86
CA ALA A 183 -7.91 7.04 -10.13
C ALA A 183 -6.48 6.72 -10.60
N PRO A 184 -6.09 7.08 -11.83
CA PRO A 184 -4.73 6.82 -12.30
C PRO A 184 -3.73 7.79 -11.67
N PHE A 185 -2.57 7.28 -11.31
CA PHE A 185 -1.43 8.06 -10.84
C PHE A 185 -0.24 7.81 -11.75
N TYR A 186 0.48 8.87 -12.10
CA TYR A 186 1.60 8.84 -13.03
C TYR A 186 2.91 9.21 -12.33
N VAL A 187 3.97 8.49 -12.65
CA VAL A 187 5.30 8.69 -12.05
C VAL A 187 5.79 10.12 -12.28
N THR A 188 6.25 10.79 -11.23
CA THR A 188 6.82 12.14 -11.36
C THR A 188 8.25 12.11 -11.88
N GLN A 189 8.71 13.21 -12.48
CA GLN A 189 10.13 13.35 -12.83
C GLN A 189 11.03 13.33 -11.58
N GLN A 190 10.54 13.84 -10.45
CA GLN A 190 11.29 13.84 -9.20
C GLN A 190 11.56 12.40 -8.72
N ALA A 191 10.54 11.55 -8.75
CA ALA A 191 10.66 10.14 -8.36
C ALA A 191 11.58 9.37 -9.32
N ALA A 192 11.45 9.61 -10.63
CA ALA A 192 12.32 9.02 -11.64
C ALA A 192 13.80 9.37 -11.42
N ASN A 193 14.09 10.64 -11.19
CA ASN A 193 15.46 11.13 -10.93
C ASN A 193 16.02 10.56 -9.63
N LEU A 194 15.22 10.55 -8.56
CA LEU A 194 15.59 10.00 -7.27
C LEU A 194 15.97 8.51 -7.40
N PHE A 195 15.17 7.73 -8.11
CA PHE A 195 15.45 6.31 -8.32
C PHE A 195 16.76 6.10 -9.08
N ALA A 196 16.97 6.79 -10.21
CA ALA A 196 18.20 6.68 -10.99
C ALA A 196 19.43 7.10 -10.17
N ALA A 197 19.33 8.19 -9.42
CA ALA A 197 20.42 8.65 -8.54
C ALA A 197 20.72 7.64 -7.42
N ALA A 198 19.69 7.01 -6.86
CA ALA A 198 19.83 6.03 -5.78
C ALA A 198 20.46 4.71 -6.23
N THR A 199 20.10 4.25 -7.43
CA THR A 199 20.38 2.87 -7.88
C THR A 199 21.40 2.78 -9.01
N GLY A 200 21.62 3.86 -9.76
CA GLY A 200 22.38 3.85 -11.01
C GLY A 200 21.67 3.14 -12.17
N ALA A 201 20.43 2.68 -11.99
CA ALA A 201 19.66 1.97 -13.00
C ALA A 201 18.82 2.92 -13.87
N THR A 202 18.21 2.37 -14.91
CA THR A 202 17.28 3.13 -15.76
C THR A 202 16.05 3.51 -14.94
N ALA A 203 15.78 4.83 -14.87
CA ALA A 203 14.61 5.36 -14.19
C ALA A 203 13.30 4.83 -14.80
N PRO A 204 12.22 4.76 -14.00
CA PRO A 204 10.89 4.67 -14.57
C PRO A 204 10.63 5.93 -15.43
N ARG A 205 9.87 5.79 -16.51
CA ARG A 205 9.56 6.91 -17.39
C ARG A 205 8.66 7.89 -16.66
N ALA A 206 9.04 9.16 -16.55
CA ALA A 206 8.15 10.19 -16.00
C ALA A 206 6.88 10.30 -16.86
N GLY A 207 5.73 10.44 -16.21
CA GLY A 207 4.41 10.42 -16.85
C GLY A 207 3.91 9.02 -17.24
N SER A 208 4.68 7.95 -17.00
CA SER A 208 4.16 6.58 -17.11
C SER A 208 3.18 6.27 -15.98
N LEU A 209 2.25 5.34 -16.23
CA LEU A 209 1.29 4.92 -15.23
C LEU A 209 2.01 4.20 -14.08
N PHE A 210 2.06 4.84 -12.91
CA PHE A 210 2.53 4.22 -11.67
C PHE A 210 1.56 3.10 -11.27
N GLY A 211 0.28 3.44 -11.25
CA GLY A 211 -0.78 2.53 -10.88
C GLY A 211 -2.10 3.27 -10.77
N THR A 212 -3.09 2.57 -10.25
CA THR A 212 -4.41 3.15 -10.03
C THR A 212 -4.88 2.92 -8.61
N LEU A 213 -5.49 3.94 -8.04
CA LEU A 213 -6.00 3.95 -6.68
C LEU A 213 -7.52 3.78 -6.68
N THR A 214 -8.00 2.87 -5.84
CA THR A 214 -9.43 2.65 -5.59
C THR A 214 -9.68 2.82 -4.09
N PRO A 215 -10.01 4.03 -3.62
CA PRO A 215 -10.36 4.24 -2.22
C PRO A 215 -11.80 3.78 -1.93
N ASN A 216 -11.96 3.06 -0.83
CA ASN A 216 -13.22 2.65 -0.24
C ASN A 216 -13.32 3.32 1.14
N PHE A 217 -14.19 4.32 1.25
CA PHE A 217 -14.44 5.02 2.51
C PHE A 217 -15.65 4.41 3.22
N ASP A 218 -15.44 3.88 4.43
CA ASP A 218 -16.52 3.30 5.22
C ASP A 218 -17.20 4.38 6.04
N TYR A 219 -18.53 4.55 5.92
CA TYR A 219 -19.29 5.46 6.78
C TYR A 219 -19.71 4.74 8.06
N VAL A 220 -19.57 5.41 9.22
CA VAL A 220 -20.15 4.92 10.47
C VAL A 220 -21.61 5.38 10.59
N PRO A 221 -22.58 4.47 10.74
CA PRO A 221 -23.95 4.85 11.05
C PRO A 221 -24.03 5.43 12.46
N GLY A 222 -24.41 6.72 12.58
CA GLY A 222 -24.67 7.36 13.88
C GLY A 222 -24.39 8.85 13.96
N THR A 223 -23.60 9.41 13.05
CA THR A 223 -23.22 10.84 13.03
C THR A 223 -23.56 11.53 11.72
N ALA A 224 -24.62 11.07 11.04
CA ALA A 224 -25.06 11.58 9.73
C ALA A 224 -25.46 13.07 9.78
N LYS A 225 -24.47 13.96 9.77
CA LYS A 225 -24.54 15.18 8.99
C LYS A 225 -23.93 14.84 7.63
N LEU A 226 -24.75 14.97 6.60
CA LEU A 226 -24.31 14.92 5.21
C LEU A 226 -23.12 15.89 5.03
N PRO A 227 -22.07 15.52 4.28
CA PRO A 227 -20.99 16.43 3.98
C PRO A 227 -21.56 17.65 3.25
N THR A 228 -21.42 18.84 3.86
CA THR A 228 -21.70 20.10 3.19
C THR A 228 -20.52 20.40 2.28
N PHE A 229 -20.74 20.37 0.97
CA PHE A 229 -19.72 20.82 0.02
C PHE A 229 -19.40 22.31 0.25
N PRO A 230 -18.14 22.73 0.14
CA PRO A 230 -17.84 24.14 -0.02
C PRO A 230 -18.46 24.61 -1.35
N THR A 231 -19.43 25.52 -1.27
CA THR A 231 -19.84 26.33 -2.41
C THR A 231 -18.69 27.26 -2.75
N PHE A 232 -18.04 27.04 -3.88
CA PHE A 232 -17.05 27.98 -4.41
C PHE A 232 -17.76 29.29 -4.82
N PRO A 233 -17.20 30.46 -4.49
CA PRO A 233 -17.68 31.75 -4.99
C PRO A 233 -17.43 31.90 -6.51
#